data_AF-A0A1J3FBR0-F1
#
_entry.id   AF-A0A1J3FBR0-F1
#
_cell.length_a   1.000
_cell.length_b   1.000
_cell.length_c   1.000
_cell.angle_alpha   90.00
_cell.angle_beta   90.00
_cell.angle_gamma   90.00
#
_symmetry.space_group_name_H-M   'P 1'
#
loop_
_entity.id
_entity.type
_entity.pdbx_description
1 polymer ?
#
loop_
_entity_poly.entity_id
_entity_poly.type
_entity_poly.pdbx_seq_one_letter_code
_entity_poly.pdbx_strand_id
1 'polypeptide(L)'
;GKLFVLTLRAGMEGYHISVNGRHITSFPYRTGFVLEDATGFAVKGNIDVHSVYASSLPSTNPSFARQKHLDMQSMWKAPALPQKPVELFIG
;
A
#
# COMPACT_ATOMS: atom_id res chain seq x y z
N GLY A 1 17.86 23.31 4.46
CA GLY A 1 17.24 21.98 4.55
C GLY A 1 17.24 21.32 3.18
N LYS A 2 17.02 20.00 3.10
CA LYS A 2 16.86 19.28 1.82
C LYS A 2 15.40 18.84 1.69
N LEU A 3 14.82 19.05 0.50
CA LEU A 3 13.49 18.56 0.20
C LEU A 3 13.48 17.03 0.15
N PHE A 4 12.42 16.45 0.70
CA PHE A 4 12.16 15.03 0.61
C PHE A 4 10.66 14.77 0.55
N VAL A 5 10.29 13.64 -0.03
CA VAL A 5 8.93 13.11 0.03
C VAL A 5 8.96 11.88 0.93
N LEU A 6 8.23 11.95 2.03
CA LEU A 6 7.95 10.79 2.88
C LEU A 6 6.65 10.16 2.41
N THR A 7 6.68 8.86 2.11
CA THR A 7 5.48 8.08 1.81
C THR A 7 5.28 7.05 2.92
N LEU A 8 4.13 7.11 3.57
CA LEU A 8 3.63 6.08 4.49
C LEU A 8 2.50 5.31 3.80
N ARG A 9 2.64 3.99 3.67
CA ARG A 9 1.62 3.11 3.10
C ARG A 9 1.17 2.09 4.13
N ALA A 10 -0.14 1.96 4.31
CA ALA A 10 -0.75 0.87 5.04
C ALA A 10 -1.03 -0.29 4.07
N GLY A 11 -0.21 -1.34 4.15
CA GLY A 11 -0.31 -2.55 3.33
C GLY A 11 -1.10 -3.66 4.02
N MET A 12 -1.06 -4.88 3.47
CA MET A 12 -1.75 -6.03 4.08
C MET A 12 -1.08 -6.47 5.39
N GLU A 13 0.26 -6.43 5.41
CA GLU A 13 1.07 -6.95 6.52
C GLU A 13 1.47 -5.88 7.55
N GLY A 14 1.30 -4.60 7.22
CA GLY A 14 1.69 -3.50 8.10
C GLY A 14 1.98 -2.20 7.37
N TYR A 15 2.76 -1.35 8.02
CA TYR A 15 3.16 -0.05 7.52
C TYR A 15 4.49 -0.14 6.77
N HIS A 16 4.55 0.51 5.61
CA HIS A 16 5.74 0.60 4.78
C HIS A 16 6.11 2.08 4.59
N ILE A 17 7.38 2.40 4.80
CA ILE A 17 7.89 3.77 4.77
C ILE A 17 8.96 3.88 3.69
N SER A 18 8.79 4.86 2.82
CA SER A 18 9.75 5.20 1.77
C SER A 18 10.10 6.69 1.82
N VAL A 19 11.33 7.00 1.43
CA VAL A 19 11.81 8.38 1.25
C VAL A 19 12.28 8.54 -0.18
N ASN A 20 11.73 9.53 -0.89
CA ASN A 20 12.03 9.80 -2.30
C ASN A 20 11.86 8.54 -3.19
N GLY A 21 10.79 7.77 -2.94
CA GLY A 21 10.48 6.53 -3.67
C GLY A 21 11.32 5.31 -3.25
N ARG A 22 12.39 5.48 -2.48
CA ARG A 22 13.20 4.37 -1.96
C ARG A 22 12.64 3.86 -0.65
N HIS A 23 12.37 2.56 -0.58
CA HIS A 23 11.98 1.89 0.66
C HIS A 23 13.06 2.05 1.73
N ILE A 24 12.64 2.40 2.95
CA ILE A 24 13.53 2.61 4.10
C ILE A 24 13.27 1.56 5.19
N THR A 25 12.00 1.35 5.55
CA THR A 25 11.65 0.42 6.63
C THR A 25 10.19 -0.01 6.57
N SER A 26 9.88 -1.10 7.26
CA SER A 26 8.52 -1.66 7.38
C SER A 26 8.30 -2.14 8.81
N PHE A 27 7.06 -2.01 9.30
CA PHE A 27 6.65 -2.51 10.61
C PHE A 27 5.32 -3.23 10.51
N PRO A 28 5.14 -4.37 11.21
CA PRO A 28 3.85 -5.04 11.26
C PRO A 28 2.81 -4.16 11.97
N TYR A 29 1.53 -4.42 11.72
CA TYR A 29 0.47 -3.84 12.53
C TYR A 29 0.64 -4.23 14.00
N ARG A 30 0.37 -3.28 14.91
CA ARG A 30 0.36 -3.59 16.34
C ARG A 30 -0.86 -4.44 16.65
N THR A 31 -0.68 -5.49 17.43
CA THR A 31 -1.78 -6.32 17.93
C THR A 31 -2.79 -5.44 18.68
N GLY A 32 -4.07 -5.61 18.36
CA GLY A 32 -5.15 -4.83 18.97
C GLY A 32 -5.33 -3.41 18.40
N PHE A 33 -4.64 -3.07 17.31
CA PHE A 33 -4.87 -1.83 16.58
C PHE A 33 -5.10 -2.15 15.10
N VAL A 34 -6.35 -2.05 14.66
CA VAL A 34 -6.66 -2.21 13.23
C VAL A 34 -6.55 -0.86 12.53
N LEU A 35 -6.20 -0.87 11.24
CA LEU A 35 -6.05 0.38 10.47
C LEU A 35 -7.32 1.25 10.50
N GLU A 36 -8.48 0.60 10.66
CA GLU A 36 -9.81 1.20 10.79
C GLU A 36 -9.93 2.13 12.01
N ASP A 37 -9.15 1.87 13.06
CA ASP A 37 -9.17 2.65 14.30
C ASP A 37 -8.33 3.94 14.19
N ALA A 38 -7.52 4.08 13.13
CA ALA A 38 -6.69 5.25 12.93
C ALA A 38 -7.54 6.44 12.46
N THR A 39 -7.90 7.31 13.41
CA THR A 39 -8.72 8.51 13.15
C THR A 39 -7.92 9.77 12.88
N GLY A 40 -6.61 9.75 13.14
CA GLY A 40 -5.75 10.93 13.04
C GLY A 40 -4.34 10.60 12.59
N PHE A 41 -3.73 11.54 11.88
CA PHE A 41 -2.33 11.51 11.48
C PHE A 41 -1.63 12.74 12.04
N ALA A 42 -0.54 12.52 12.79
CA ALA A 42 0.22 13.59 13.41
C ALA A 42 1.69 13.51 12.97
N VAL A 43 2.21 14.63 12.50
CA VAL A 43 3.63 14.81 12.16
C VAL A 43 4.26 15.67 13.25
N LYS A 44 5.36 15.21 13.84
CA LYS A 44 6.06 15.87 14.93
C LYS A 44 7.57 15.88 14.65
N GLY A 45 8.27 16.86 15.20
CA GLY A 45 9.72 17.02 15.06
C GLY A 45 10.10 18.30 14.32
N ASN A 46 11.40 18.45 14.03
CA ASN A 46 11.95 19.63 13.38
C ASN A 46 11.91 19.50 11.85
N ILE A 47 10.70 19.62 11.28
CA ILE A 47 10.47 19.60 9.84
C ILE A 47 9.49 20.70 9.44
N ASP A 48 9.69 21.25 8.25
CA ASP A 48 8.76 22.19 7.63
C ASP A 48 7.92 21.45 6.57
N VAL A 49 6.60 21.44 6.75
CA VAL A 49 5.68 20.64 5.93
C VAL A 49 5.09 21.52 4.83
N HIS A 50 5.54 21.30 3.59
CA HIS A 50 5.05 22.06 2.44
C HIS A 50 3.65 21.65 2.02
N SER A 51 3.35 20.34 2.02
CA SER A 51 2.04 19.81 1.63
C SER A 51 1.84 18.39 2.15
N VAL A 52 0.58 17.97 2.22
CA VAL A 52 0.17 16.62 2.61
C VAL A 52 -0.85 16.12 1.60
N TYR A 53 -0.65 14.89 1.12
CA TYR A 53 -1.59 14.21 0.22
C TYR A 53 -1.97 12.85 0.79
N ALA A 54 -3.25 12.53 0.72
CA ALA A 54 -3.77 11.21 0.98
C ALA A 54 -4.43 10.68 -0.30
N SER A 55 -4.04 9.49 -0.74
CA SER A 55 -4.58 8.84 -1.94
C SER A 55 -4.98 7.41 -1.62
N SER A 56 -5.77 6.81 -2.51
CA SER A 56 -6.23 5.42 -2.39
C SER A 56 -6.92 5.13 -1.05
N LEU A 57 -7.56 6.14 -0.45
CA LEU A 57 -8.34 5.99 0.77
C LEU A 57 -9.51 5.04 0.46
N PRO A 58 -9.74 4.03 1.32
CA PRO A 58 -10.78 3.06 1.06
C PRO A 58 -12.15 3.75 1.06
N SER A 59 -12.94 3.52 0.01
CA SER A 59 -14.34 3.97 -0.08
C SER A 59 -15.32 3.07 0.71
N THR A 60 -14.82 1.97 1.26
CA THR A 60 -15.60 0.93 1.95
C THR A 60 -14.87 0.51 3.22
N ASN A 61 -15.60 -0.08 4.17
CA ASN A 61 -15.02 -0.47 5.45
C ASN A 61 -13.83 -1.45 5.25
N PRO A 62 -12.66 -1.22 5.88
CA PRO A 62 -11.43 -2.00 5.64
C PRO A 62 -11.55 -3.48 5.99
N SER A 63 -12.48 -3.87 6.87
CA SER A 63 -12.77 -5.29 7.15
C SER A 63 -13.14 -6.08 5.87
N PHE A 64 -13.80 -5.45 4.90
CA PHE A 64 -14.12 -6.07 3.60
C PHE A 64 -12.93 -6.13 2.63
N ALA A 65 -11.87 -5.35 2.86
CA ALA A 65 -10.70 -5.32 1.97
C ALA A 65 -9.89 -6.62 2.04
N ARG A 66 -9.78 -7.25 3.22
CA ARG A 66 -9.13 -8.57 3.33
C ARG A 66 -9.87 -9.63 2.52
N GLN A 67 -11.19 -9.61 2.54
CA GLN A 67 -12.02 -10.57 1.80
C GLN A 67 -11.80 -10.40 0.29
N LYS A 68 -11.79 -9.17 -0.23
CA LYS A 68 -11.48 -8.90 -1.65
C LYS A 68 -10.08 -9.32 -2.10
N HIS A 69 -9.10 -9.33 -1.19
CA HIS A 69 -7.72 -9.71 -1.50
C HIS A 69 -7.49 -11.23 -1.47
N LEU A 70 -8.24 -11.96 -0.65
CA LEU A 70 -8.18 -13.43 -0.54
C LEU A 70 -9.16 -14.14 -1.48
N ASP A 71 -10.22 -13.45 -1.91
CA ASP A 71 -11.12 -13.96 -2.92
C ASP A 71 -10.42 -13.88 -4.29
N MET A 72 -10.32 -15.01 -4.97
CA MET A 72 -9.79 -15.14 -6.34
C MET A 72 -10.76 -14.49 -7.35
N GLN A 73 -10.99 -13.19 -7.19
CA GLN A 73 -11.90 -12.40 -7.99
C GLN A 73 -11.46 -12.44 -9.45
N SER A 74 -12.43 -12.40 -10.36
CA SER A 74 -12.18 -12.47 -11.80
C SER A 74 -11.19 -11.41 -12.30
N MET A 75 -11.10 -10.26 -11.61
CA MET A 75 -10.13 -9.20 -11.90
C MET A 75 -8.66 -9.61 -11.71
N TRP A 76 -8.39 -10.62 -10.89
CA TRP A 76 -7.04 -11.15 -10.63
C TRP A 76 -6.71 -12.37 -11.50
N LYS A 77 -7.68 -12.90 -12.25
CA LYS A 77 -7.43 -14.04 -13.14
C LYS A 77 -6.63 -13.57 -14.34
N ALA A 78 -5.58 -14.32 -14.67
CA ALA A 78 -4.90 -14.17 -15.94
C ALA A 78 -5.91 -14.35 -17.09
N PRO A 79 -5.78 -13.57 -18.18
CA PRO A 79 -6.56 -13.82 -19.39
C PRO A 79 -6.39 -15.27 -19.86
N ALA A 80 -7.39 -15.81 -20.56
CA ALA A 80 -7.27 -17.13 -21.15
C ALA A 80 -6.02 -17.19 -22.05
N LEU A 81 -5.30 -18.31 -21.98
CA LEU A 81 -4.14 -18.52 -22.83
C LEU A 81 -4.55 -18.41 -24.31
N PRO A 82 -3.73 -17.75 -25.15
CA PRO A 82 -3.99 -17.74 -26.58
C PRO A 82 -3.98 -19.17 -27.10
N GLN A 83 -4.89 -19.50 -28.01
CA GLN A 83 -4.96 -20.84 -28.64
C GLN A 83 -3.78 -21.12 -29.59
N LYS A 84 -2.91 -20.13 -29.80
CA LYS A 84 -1.74 -20.22 -30.68
C LYS A 84 -0.47 -20.47 -29.86
N PRO A 85 0.54 -21.14 -30.43
CA PRO A 85 1.83 -21.34 -29.77
C PRO A 85 2.42 -20.00 -29.33
N VAL A 86 3.00 -19.96 -28.13
CA VAL A 86 3.65 -18.78 -27.57
C VAL A 86 5.15 -19.03 -27.58
N GLU A 87 5.94 -18.10 -28.11
CA GLU A 87 7.40 -18.14 -28.02
C GLU A 87 7.83 -17.57 -26.67
N LEU A 88 8.44 -18.41 -25.84
CA LEU A 88 8.98 -18.03 -24.54
C LEU A 88 10.50 -17.87 -24.66
N PHE A 89 10.98 -16.64 -24.51
CA PHE A 89 12.40 -16.36 -24.34
C PHE A 89 12.71 -16.18 -22.86
N ILE A 90 13.58 -17.04 -22.32
CA ILE A 90 14.17 -16.87 -20.99
C ILE A 90 15.63 -16.49 -21.23
N GLY A 91 16.01 -15.29 -20.78
CA GLY A 91 17.38 -14.79 -20.77
C GLY A 91 17.94 -14.74 -19.35
#